data_AF-A0A2B4RBL4-F1
#
_entry.id   AF-A0A2B4RBL4-F1
#
_cell.length_a   1.000
_cell.length_b   1.000
_cell.length_c   1.000
_cell.angle_alpha   90.00
_cell.angle_beta   90.00
_cell.angle_gamma   90.00
#
_symmetry.space_group_name_H-M   'P 1'
#
loop_
_entity.id
_entity.type
_entity.pdbx_description
1 polymer ?
#
loop_
_entity_poly.entity_id
_entity_poly.type
_entity_poly.pdbx_seq_one_letter_code
_entity_poly.pdbx_strand_id
1 'polypeptide(L)'
;MKSKGNSKGDERSLDMGLELIPTDTWATHALAHVLEMEGRQDEGIEFMKKTMENWKGDYEAALNVYDTEAFSDTHMLMSTLGAENEELTMKLLDSLRKYVRDGSGYSCEVSRTVGLAICEAFVEADKGNFDKAVAILKPLRYKVDVIGGSGAQRDVYELFLINAAMHSQRKEDHQFARCLIAEKKAKKDNAPLTDRLMAQAWRKEGFLLSTTSNEAAKMFDASLTQVVAHLDDDSVGGLQNSVTRMLEADPDFALGHVVASIFEVKNSMDVAQSLASKGKLNDREMLHFNAAKALAAGYLFGMYAFGLEETNFYREAEKQARK
;
A
#
# COMPACT_ATOMS: atom_id res chain seq x y z
N MET A 1 4.24 11.40 -26.68
CA MET A 1 3.04 12.12 -26.19
C MET A 1 2.42 11.30 -25.07
N LYS A 2 2.68 11.61 -23.80
CA LYS A 2 1.90 11.05 -22.69
C LYS A 2 0.68 11.96 -22.55
N SER A 3 -0.51 11.52 -22.95
CA SER A 3 -1.73 12.24 -22.57
C SER A 3 -1.79 12.17 -21.03
N LYS A 4 -1.78 13.33 -20.38
CA LYS A 4 -2.29 13.40 -19.01
C LYS A 4 -3.79 13.23 -19.16
N GLY A 5 -4.28 11.99 -19.05
CA GLY A 5 -5.71 11.68 -19.12
C GLY A 5 -6.44 12.53 -18.09
N ASN A 6 -7.45 13.26 -18.54
CA ASN A 6 -8.35 13.99 -17.65
C ASN A 6 -9.45 13.01 -17.25
N SER A 7 -9.28 12.32 -16.12
CA SER A 7 -10.17 11.22 -15.72
C SER A 7 -11.66 11.62 -15.71
N LYS A 8 -11.98 12.86 -15.31
CA LYS A 8 -13.36 13.39 -15.38
C LYS A 8 -13.93 13.52 -16.79
N GLY A 9 -13.09 13.78 -17.79
CA GLY A 9 -13.50 13.84 -19.19
C GLY A 9 -13.75 12.46 -19.78
N ASP A 10 -12.93 11.49 -19.38
CA ASP A 10 -13.05 10.09 -19.78
C ASP A 10 -14.32 9.47 -19.15
N GLU A 11 -14.57 9.69 -17.86
CA GLU A 11 -15.79 9.24 -17.15
C GLU A 11 -17.07 9.74 -17.82
N ARG A 12 -17.17 11.05 -18.07
CA ARG A 12 -18.35 11.63 -18.71
C ARG A 12 -18.66 11.00 -20.08
N SER A 13 -17.61 10.65 -20.82
CA SER A 13 -17.77 10.02 -22.13
C SER A 13 -18.29 8.59 -22.00
N LEU A 14 -17.85 7.86 -20.98
CA LEU A 14 -18.31 6.51 -20.67
C LEU A 14 -19.75 6.51 -20.17
N ASP A 15 -20.11 7.45 -19.28
CA ASP A 15 -21.48 7.63 -18.78
C ASP A 15 -22.45 7.89 -19.93
N MET A 16 -22.10 8.81 -20.84
CA MET A 16 -22.89 9.08 -22.05
C MET A 16 -23.01 7.84 -22.94
N GLY A 17 -21.96 7.02 -23.04
CA GLY A 17 -22.00 5.75 -23.75
C GLY A 17 -23.01 4.78 -23.14
N LEU A 18 -23.01 4.64 -21.81
CA LEU A 18 -23.93 3.76 -21.08
C LEU A 18 -25.38 4.30 -21.05
N GLU A 19 -25.58 5.61 -21.13
CA GLU A 19 -26.91 6.20 -21.32
C GLU A 19 -27.50 5.84 -22.69
N LEU A 20 -26.66 5.73 -23.72
CA LEU A 20 -27.08 5.37 -25.08
C LEU A 20 -27.22 3.85 -25.28
N ILE A 21 -26.26 3.09 -24.76
CA ILE A 21 -26.16 1.64 -24.88
C ILE A 21 -25.84 1.06 -23.49
N PRO A 22 -26.86 0.79 -22.65
CA PRO A 22 -26.65 0.31 -21.28
C PRO A 22 -25.89 -1.02 -21.19
N THR A 23 -25.94 -1.83 -22.25
CA THR A 23 -25.30 -3.15 -22.35
C THR A 23 -23.88 -3.08 -22.93
N ASP A 24 -23.30 -1.89 -23.14
CA ASP A 24 -21.94 -1.76 -23.64
C ASP A 24 -20.93 -2.26 -22.60
N THR A 25 -20.40 -3.46 -22.84
CA THR A 25 -19.43 -4.13 -21.98
C THR A 25 -18.07 -3.44 -21.97
N TRP A 26 -17.68 -2.73 -23.03
CA TRP A 26 -16.45 -1.95 -23.07
C TRP A 26 -16.56 -0.70 -22.20
N ALA A 27 -17.67 0.02 -22.31
CA ALA A 27 -17.92 1.19 -21.48
C ALA A 27 -18.01 0.81 -19.99
N THR A 28 -18.71 -0.29 -19.69
CA THR A 28 -18.80 -0.85 -18.33
C THR A 28 -17.42 -1.21 -17.79
N HIS A 29 -16.63 -1.95 -18.55
CA HIS A 29 -15.28 -2.37 -18.16
C HIS A 29 -14.35 -1.18 -17.93
N ALA A 30 -14.35 -0.20 -18.85
CA ALA A 30 -13.51 0.98 -18.74
C ALA A 30 -13.87 1.83 -17.53
N LEU A 31 -15.17 2.04 -17.26
CA LEU A 31 -15.61 2.83 -16.11
C LEU A 31 -15.28 2.13 -14.79
N ALA A 32 -15.44 0.80 -14.72
CA ALA A 32 -15.01 0.03 -13.55
C ALA A 32 -13.50 0.21 -13.27
N HIS A 33 -12.67 0.16 -14.31
CA HIS A 33 -11.24 0.44 -14.17
C HIS A 33 -10.93 1.87 -13.73
N VAL A 34 -11.64 2.87 -14.26
CA VAL A 34 -11.43 4.27 -13.85
C VAL A 34 -11.76 4.45 -12.36
N LEU A 35 -12.91 3.94 -11.91
CA LEU A 35 -13.32 4.03 -10.52
C LEU A 35 -12.33 3.32 -9.58
N GLU A 36 -11.82 2.14 -9.96
CA GLU A 36 -10.79 1.45 -9.19
C GLU A 36 -9.49 2.27 -9.11
N MET A 37 -8.98 2.74 -10.25
CA MET A 37 -7.69 3.45 -10.33
C MET A 37 -7.70 4.84 -9.67
N GLU A 38 -8.87 5.49 -9.62
CA GLU A 38 -9.12 6.72 -8.87
C GLU A 38 -9.34 6.47 -7.35
N GLY A 39 -9.27 5.22 -6.90
CA GLY A 39 -9.46 4.87 -5.48
C GLY A 39 -10.91 5.02 -4.99
N ARG A 40 -11.88 5.01 -5.91
CA ARG A 40 -13.32 5.16 -5.71
C ARG A 40 -14.02 3.80 -5.71
N GLN A 41 -13.47 2.81 -5.00
CA GLN A 41 -13.98 1.44 -5.03
C GLN A 41 -15.42 1.30 -4.57
N ASP A 42 -15.86 2.10 -3.58
CA ASP A 42 -17.24 2.02 -3.08
C ASP A 42 -18.24 2.40 -4.20
N GLU A 43 -17.93 3.45 -4.97
CA GLU A 43 -18.70 3.84 -6.16
C GLU A 43 -18.60 2.78 -7.27
N GLY A 44 -17.42 2.20 -7.48
CA GLY A 44 -17.24 1.10 -8.43
C GLY A 44 -18.08 -0.13 -8.10
N ILE A 45 -18.12 -0.54 -6.83
CA ILE A 45 -18.94 -1.66 -6.36
C ILE A 45 -20.42 -1.35 -6.54
N GLU A 46 -20.87 -0.15 -6.17
CA GLU A 46 -22.26 0.26 -6.37
C GLU A 46 -22.64 0.26 -7.86
N PHE A 47 -21.78 0.82 -8.71
CA PHE A 47 -21.93 0.82 -10.16
C PHE A 47 -22.09 -0.59 -10.71
N MET A 48 -21.15 -1.50 -10.39
CA MET A 48 -21.19 -2.89 -10.87
C MET A 48 -22.43 -3.64 -10.38
N LYS A 49 -22.85 -3.42 -9.13
CA LYS A 49 -24.09 -4.02 -8.59
C LYS A 49 -25.33 -3.53 -9.31
N LYS A 50 -25.42 -2.22 -9.55
CA LYS A 50 -26.61 -1.57 -10.13
C LYS A 50 -26.79 -1.88 -11.61
N THR A 51 -25.70 -2.11 -12.34
CA THR A 51 -25.72 -2.38 -13.79
C THR A 51 -25.70 -3.87 -14.14
N MET A 52 -25.71 -4.77 -13.16
CA MET A 52 -25.56 -6.22 -13.37
C MET A 52 -26.46 -6.78 -14.48
N GLU A 53 -27.75 -6.44 -14.47
CA GLU A 53 -28.70 -6.93 -15.47
C GLU A 53 -28.37 -6.49 -16.91
N ASN A 54 -27.61 -5.40 -17.08
CA ASN A 54 -27.27 -4.89 -18.40
C ASN A 54 -26.17 -5.72 -19.09
N TRP A 55 -25.23 -6.28 -18.33
CA TRP A 55 -24.06 -7.01 -18.87
C TRP A 55 -24.09 -8.51 -18.55
N LYS A 56 -25.09 -8.98 -17.79
CA LYS A 56 -25.26 -10.39 -17.41
C LYS A 56 -25.32 -11.34 -18.61
N GLY A 57 -26.02 -10.97 -19.69
CA GLY A 57 -26.13 -11.82 -20.88
C GLY A 57 -24.80 -12.06 -21.58
N ASP A 58 -23.99 -11.01 -21.74
CA ASP A 58 -22.65 -11.11 -22.33
C ASP A 58 -21.70 -11.87 -21.40
N TYR A 59 -21.83 -11.69 -20.08
CA TYR A 59 -21.11 -12.47 -19.08
C TYR A 59 -21.43 -13.97 -19.19
N GLU A 60 -22.71 -14.34 -19.23
CA GLU A 60 -23.14 -15.73 -19.39
C GLU A 60 -22.68 -16.32 -20.73
N ALA A 61 -22.66 -15.52 -21.80
CA ALA A 61 -22.11 -15.94 -23.09
C ALA A 61 -20.58 -16.14 -23.05
N ALA A 62 -19.84 -15.24 -22.41
CA ALA A 62 -18.39 -15.34 -22.22
C ALA A 62 -18.01 -16.55 -21.36
N LEU A 63 -18.84 -16.88 -20.36
CA LEU A 63 -18.74 -18.12 -19.59
C LEU A 63 -19.03 -19.39 -20.41
N ASN A 64 -19.37 -19.31 -21.69
CA ASN A 64 -19.44 -20.50 -22.54
C ASN A 64 -18.24 -20.61 -23.50
N VAL A 65 -17.26 -19.72 -23.37
CA VAL A 65 -16.05 -19.65 -24.18
C VAL A 65 -14.82 -19.71 -23.26
N TYR A 66 -14.29 -20.91 -23.07
CA TYR A 66 -13.11 -21.17 -22.24
C TYR A 66 -11.93 -21.64 -23.09
N ASP A 67 -10.71 -21.57 -22.53
CA ASP A 67 -9.49 -22.14 -23.13
C ASP A 67 -9.07 -21.44 -24.44
N THR A 68 -9.36 -20.13 -24.54
CA THR A 68 -9.07 -19.33 -25.74
C THR A 68 -7.79 -18.51 -25.58
N GLU A 69 -7.77 -17.66 -24.54
CA GLU A 69 -6.64 -16.81 -24.17
C GLU A 69 -6.55 -16.73 -22.64
N ALA A 70 -5.35 -16.95 -22.09
CA ALA A 70 -5.09 -16.87 -20.65
C ALA A 70 -5.59 -15.57 -20.00
N PHE A 71 -5.58 -14.48 -20.77
CA PHE A 71 -6.13 -13.19 -20.37
C PHE A 71 -7.63 -13.27 -20.06
N SER A 72 -8.42 -13.87 -20.96
CA SER A 72 -9.86 -14.04 -20.79
C SER A 72 -10.18 -15.01 -19.66
N ASP A 73 -9.45 -16.13 -19.59
CA ASP A 73 -9.69 -17.17 -18.58
C ASP A 73 -9.51 -16.62 -17.15
N THR A 74 -8.46 -15.82 -16.93
CA THR A 74 -8.18 -15.20 -15.62
C THR A 74 -9.25 -14.18 -15.23
N HIS A 75 -9.76 -13.36 -16.16
CA HIS A 75 -10.84 -12.41 -15.89
C HIS A 75 -12.17 -13.13 -15.63
N MET A 76 -12.49 -14.16 -16.41
CA MET A 76 -13.70 -14.96 -16.18
C MET A 76 -13.66 -15.63 -14.81
N LEU A 77 -12.53 -16.21 -14.43
CA LEU A 77 -12.38 -16.80 -13.11
C LEU A 77 -12.59 -15.78 -11.99
N MET A 78 -11.97 -14.58 -12.10
CA MET A 78 -12.21 -13.49 -11.14
C MET A 78 -13.69 -13.15 -10.98
N SER A 79 -14.42 -13.07 -12.09
CA SER A 79 -15.86 -12.81 -12.07
C SER A 79 -16.64 -13.93 -11.38
N THR A 80 -16.29 -15.20 -11.62
CA THR A 80 -16.95 -16.33 -10.93
C THR A 80 -16.69 -16.35 -9.42
N LEU A 81 -15.47 -16.00 -9.00
CA LEU A 81 -15.11 -15.87 -7.59
C LEU A 81 -15.88 -14.73 -6.93
N GLY A 82 -15.93 -13.56 -7.57
CA GLY A 82 -16.71 -12.42 -7.08
C GLY A 82 -18.22 -12.66 -7.04
N ALA A 83 -18.73 -13.59 -7.85
CA ALA A 83 -20.12 -14.04 -7.83
C ALA A 83 -20.39 -15.18 -6.83
N GLU A 84 -19.36 -15.60 -6.08
CA GLU A 84 -19.42 -16.72 -5.13
C GLU A 84 -19.91 -18.04 -5.77
N ASN A 85 -19.62 -18.24 -7.06
CA ASN A 85 -20.07 -19.41 -7.81
C ASN A 85 -18.97 -20.48 -7.88
N GLU A 86 -18.79 -21.21 -6.77
CA GLU A 86 -17.74 -22.23 -6.61
C GLU A 86 -17.80 -23.32 -7.69
N GLU A 87 -18.99 -23.78 -8.07
CA GLU A 87 -19.18 -24.79 -9.11
C GLU A 87 -18.56 -24.33 -10.44
N LEU A 88 -18.87 -23.11 -10.86
CA LEU A 88 -18.40 -22.56 -12.11
C LEU A 88 -16.91 -22.23 -12.06
N THR A 89 -16.41 -21.70 -10.94
CA THR A 89 -14.98 -21.46 -10.70
C THR A 89 -14.18 -22.75 -10.87
N MET A 90 -14.63 -23.84 -10.25
CA MET A 90 -13.93 -25.12 -10.32
C MET A 90 -14.01 -25.75 -11.72
N LYS A 91 -15.17 -25.65 -12.39
CA LYS A 91 -15.33 -26.09 -13.78
C LYS A 91 -14.36 -25.37 -14.72
N LEU A 92 -14.25 -24.05 -14.58
CA LEU A 92 -13.29 -23.21 -15.31
C LEU A 92 -11.84 -23.66 -15.07
N LEU A 93 -11.46 -23.79 -13.80
CA LEU A 93 -10.12 -24.16 -13.41
C LEU A 93 -9.73 -25.56 -13.92
N ASP A 94 -10.64 -26.53 -13.85
CA ASP A 94 -10.41 -27.89 -14.33
C ASP A 94 -10.34 -27.97 -15.86
N SER A 95 -11.13 -27.15 -16.58
CA SER A 95 -10.99 -27.01 -18.04
C SER A 95 -9.60 -26.48 -18.40
N LEU A 96 -9.16 -25.40 -17.74
CA LEU A 96 -7.86 -24.79 -17.97
C LEU A 96 -6.70 -25.76 -17.67
N ARG A 97 -6.81 -26.55 -16.59
CA ARG A 97 -5.84 -27.62 -16.27
C ARG A 97 -5.77 -28.67 -17.38
N LYS A 98 -6.92 -29.10 -17.89
CA LYS A 98 -7.00 -30.05 -19.01
C LYS A 98 -6.39 -29.45 -20.27
N TYR A 99 -6.71 -28.19 -20.58
CA TYR A 99 -6.17 -27.47 -21.74
C TYR A 99 -4.65 -27.35 -21.67
N VAL A 100 -4.09 -26.94 -20.52
CA VAL A 100 -2.63 -26.86 -20.33
C VAL A 100 -1.94 -28.23 -20.35
N ARG A 101 -2.64 -29.31 -20.01
CA ARG A 101 -2.07 -30.67 -20.08
C ARG A 101 -2.06 -31.23 -21.51
N ASP A 102 -3.19 -31.14 -22.19
CA ASP A 102 -3.43 -31.86 -23.45
C ASP A 102 -3.30 -30.96 -24.69
N GLY A 103 -3.37 -29.65 -24.51
CA GLY A 103 -3.37 -28.64 -25.55
C GLY A 103 -1.99 -28.29 -26.08
N SER A 104 -1.98 -27.57 -27.21
CA SER A 104 -0.77 -27.11 -27.89
C SER A 104 -1.00 -25.75 -28.54
N GLY A 105 0.07 -25.14 -29.05
CA GLY A 105 0.02 -23.80 -29.64
C GLY A 105 0.34 -22.67 -28.66
N TYR A 106 0.39 -21.44 -29.19
CA TYR A 106 0.86 -20.27 -28.45
C TYR A 106 -0.01 -19.94 -27.23
N SER A 107 -1.34 -19.87 -27.38
CA SER A 107 -2.25 -19.58 -26.26
C SER A 107 -2.17 -20.62 -25.14
N CYS A 108 -1.98 -21.89 -25.49
CA CYS A 108 -1.77 -22.96 -24.52
C CYS A 108 -0.45 -22.78 -23.76
N GLU A 109 0.62 -22.36 -24.44
CA GLU A 109 1.91 -22.11 -23.80
C GLU A 109 1.87 -20.89 -22.86
N VAL A 110 1.15 -19.84 -23.23
CA VAL A 110 0.90 -18.67 -22.36
C VAL A 110 0.11 -19.10 -21.11
N SER A 111 -0.95 -19.90 -21.30
CA SER A 111 -1.76 -20.45 -20.20
C SER A 111 -0.92 -21.32 -19.27
N ARG A 112 -0.02 -22.13 -19.82
CA ARG A 112 0.94 -22.95 -19.07
C ARG A 112 1.95 -22.11 -18.30
N THR A 113 2.43 -21.02 -18.90
CA THR A 113 3.48 -20.18 -18.32
C THR A 113 2.96 -19.30 -17.19
N VAL A 114 1.78 -18.69 -17.36
CA VAL A 114 1.24 -17.72 -16.40
C VAL A 114 -0.24 -17.93 -16.08
N GLY A 115 -1.08 -18.26 -17.08
CA GLY A 115 -2.54 -18.24 -16.93
C GLY A 115 -3.07 -19.15 -15.82
N LEU A 116 -2.72 -20.44 -15.86
CA LEU A 116 -3.15 -21.42 -14.87
C LEU A 116 -2.71 -21.04 -13.46
N ALA A 117 -1.45 -20.64 -13.29
CA ALA A 117 -0.91 -20.28 -11.99
C ALA A 117 -1.58 -19.02 -11.41
N ILE A 118 -1.92 -18.02 -12.25
CA ILE A 118 -2.69 -16.85 -11.81
C ILE A 118 -4.08 -17.28 -11.33
N CYS A 119 -4.77 -18.12 -12.10
CA CYS A 119 -6.08 -18.66 -11.72
C CYS A 119 -6.02 -19.43 -10.39
N GLU A 120 -5.01 -20.29 -10.20
CA GLU A 120 -4.82 -21.02 -8.95
C GLU A 120 -4.54 -20.09 -7.76
N ALA A 121 -3.75 -19.03 -7.97
CA ALA A 121 -3.51 -18.03 -6.94
C ALA A 121 -4.79 -17.27 -6.54
N PHE A 122 -5.68 -16.99 -7.49
CA PHE A 122 -6.99 -16.38 -7.22
C PHE A 122 -7.86 -17.28 -6.34
N VAL A 123 -7.95 -18.57 -6.68
CA VAL A 123 -8.69 -19.56 -5.87
C VAL A 123 -8.07 -19.73 -4.47
N GLU A 124 -6.75 -19.73 -4.35
CA GLU A 124 -6.12 -19.81 -3.01
C GLU A 124 -6.43 -18.58 -2.16
N ALA A 125 -6.40 -17.37 -2.73
CA ALA A 125 -6.75 -16.17 -1.99
C ALA A 125 -8.23 -16.12 -1.57
N ASP A 126 -9.14 -16.59 -2.43
CA ASP A 126 -10.56 -16.71 -2.14
C ASP A 126 -10.83 -17.64 -0.93
N LYS A 127 -10.04 -18.71 -0.82
CA LYS A 127 -10.02 -19.61 0.35
C LYS A 127 -9.33 -19.01 1.59
N GLY A 128 -8.87 -17.76 1.52
CA GLY A 128 -8.12 -17.08 2.58
C GLY A 128 -6.63 -17.47 2.66
N ASN A 129 -6.12 -18.32 1.76
CA ASN A 129 -4.73 -18.78 1.74
C ASN A 129 -3.80 -17.77 1.03
N PHE A 130 -3.79 -16.52 1.50
CA PHE A 130 -3.04 -15.45 0.89
C PHE A 130 -1.53 -15.72 0.78
N ASP A 131 -0.92 -16.41 1.75
CA ASP A 131 0.51 -16.78 1.71
C ASP A 131 0.86 -17.64 0.49
N LYS A 132 -0.05 -18.56 0.13
CA LYS A 132 0.12 -19.43 -1.04
C LYS A 132 -0.08 -18.65 -2.33
N ALA A 133 -1.09 -17.79 -2.38
CA ALA A 133 -1.32 -16.91 -3.53
C ALA A 133 -0.07 -16.04 -3.82
N VAL A 134 0.54 -15.46 -2.77
CA VAL A 134 1.81 -14.72 -2.89
C VAL A 134 2.93 -15.62 -3.39
N ALA A 135 3.09 -16.83 -2.84
CA ALA A 135 4.14 -17.75 -3.25
C ALA A 135 4.03 -18.16 -4.75
N ILE A 136 2.80 -18.28 -5.27
CA ILE A 136 2.54 -18.58 -6.68
C ILE A 136 2.83 -17.37 -7.57
N LEU A 137 2.35 -16.18 -7.19
CA LEU A 137 2.40 -14.99 -8.06
C LEU A 137 3.74 -14.26 -8.03
N LYS A 138 4.44 -14.24 -6.89
CA LYS A 138 5.73 -13.55 -6.73
C LYS A 138 6.77 -13.93 -7.81
N PRO A 139 7.00 -15.21 -8.16
CA PRO A 139 7.94 -15.57 -9.23
C PRO A 139 7.42 -15.23 -10.65
N LEU A 140 6.13 -14.97 -10.82
CA LEU A 140 5.51 -14.68 -12.12
C LEU A 140 5.46 -13.18 -12.43
N ARG A 141 5.65 -12.31 -11.43
CA ARG A 141 5.46 -10.85 -11.54
C ARG A 141 6.07 -10.23 -12.81
N TYR A 142 7.26 -10.64 -13.22
CA TYR A 142 7.96 -10.10 -14.41
C TYR A 142 7.67 -10.86 -15.72
N LYS A 143 6.84 -11.90 -15.66
CA LYS A 143 6.45 -12.73 -16.81
C LYS A 143 5.01 -12.45 -17.27
N VAL A 144 4.20 -11.77 -16.46
CA VAL A 144 2.77 -11.51 -16.74
C VAL A 144 2.55 -10.81 -18.08
N ASP A 145 3.52 -10.05 -18.61
CA ASP A 145 3.39 -9.39 -19.91
C ASP A 145 3.11 -10.35 -21.09
N VAL A 146 3.49 -11.64 -20.98
CA VAL A 146 3.20 -12.65 -22.01
C VAL A 146 1.71 -12.99 -22.13
N ILE A 147 0.90 -12.63 -21.13
CA ILE A 147 -0.55 -12.90 -21.12
C ILE A 147 -1.30 -12.09 -22.19
N GLY A 148 -0.70 -11.02 -22.72
CA GLY A 148 -1.37 -10.09 -23.64
C GLY A 148 -2.26 -9.07 -22.91
N GLY A 149 -3.27 -8.56 -23.62
CA GLY A 149 -4.20 -7.55 -23.09
C GLY A 149 -3.64 -6.12 -23.03
N SER A 150 -4.40 -5.19 -22.45
CA SER A 150 -3.94 -3.81 -22.24
C SER A 150 -3.08 -3.68 -20.99
N GLY A 151 -2.21 -2.67 -20.96
CA GLY A 151 -1.41 -2.37 -19.76
C GLY A 151 -2.27 -2.00 -18.54
N ALA A 152 -3.45 -1.42 -18.76
CA ALA A 152 -4.40 -1.12 -17.69
C ALA A 152 -5.01 -2.40 -17.09
N GLN A 153 -5.33 -3.38 -17.93
CA GLN A 153 -5.86 -4.67 -17.46
C GLN A 153 -4.79 -5.49 -16.75
N ARG A 154 -3.56 -5.55 -17.28
CA ARG A 154 -2.46 -6.25 -16.61
C ARG A 154 -2.12 -5.69 -15.22
N ASP A 155 -2.45 -4.43 -14.96
CA ASP A 155 -2.27 -3.78 -13.66
C ASP A 155 -3.02 -4.52 -12.53
N VAL A 156 -4.12 -5.22 -12.87
CA VAL A 156 -4.92 -5.99 -11.91
C VAL A 156 -4.13 -7.11 -11.24
N TYR A 157 -3.20 -7.75 -11.94
CA TYR A 157 -2.41 -8.84 -11.38
C TYR A 157 -1.40 -8.35 -10.34
N GLU A 158 -0.81 -7.16 -10.58
CA GLU A 158 0.06 -6.51 -9.60
C GLU A 158 -0.75 -6.01 -8.39
N LEU A 159 -1.93 -5.42 -8.63
CA LEU A 159 -2.84 -5.01 -7.55
C LEU A 159 -3.30 -6.20 -6.71
N PHE A 160 -3.62 -7.32 -7.34
CA PHE A 160 -3.98 -8.55 -6.65
C PHE A 160 -2.81 -9.09 -5.82
N LEU A 161 -1.59 -9.11 -6.36
CA LEU A 161 -0.40 -9.53 -5.62
C LEU A 161 -0.16 -8.62 -4.40
N ILE A 162 -0.32 -7.31 -4.55
CA ILE A 162 -0.27 -6.36 -3.43
C ILE A 162 -1.33 -6.72 -2.37
N ASN A 163 -2.58 -6.92 -2.80
CA ASN A 163 -3.68 -7.26 -1.90
C ASN A 163 -3.42 -8.58 -1.15
N ALA A 164 -2.99 -9.63 -1.86
CA ALA A 164 -2.66 -10.91 -1.26
C ALA A 164 -1.49 -10.78 -0.27
N ALA A 165 -0.44 -10.05 -0.65
CA ALA A 165 0.69 -9.79 0.21
C ALA A 165 0.31 -8.98 1.46
N MET A 166 -0.63 -8.04 1.36
CA MET A 166 -1.17 -7.33 2.52
C MET A 166 -2.01 -8.24 3.43
N HIS A 167 -2.71 -9.25 2.90
CA HIS A 167 -3.59 -10.17 3.66
C HIS A 167 -2.92 -11.46 4.12
N SER A 168 -1.68 -11.70 3.69
CA SER A 168 -0.80 -12.77 4.18
C SER A 168 -0.66 -12.77 5.70
N GLN A 169 -0.40 -13.95 6.28
CA GLN A 169 -0.02 -14.12 7.69
C GLN A 169 1.48 -13.88 7.93
N ARG A 170 2.29 -13.78 6.87
CA ARG A 170 3.74 -13.59 6.94
C ARG A 170 4.11 -12.12 6.90
N LYS A 171 4.87 -11.66 7.90
CA LYS A 171 5.37 -10.27 7.96
C LYS A 171 6.27 -9.89 6.77
N GLU A 172 7.01 -10.86 6.21
CA GLU A 172 7.85 -10.65 5.03
C GLU A 172 7.02 -10.29 3.79
N ASP A 173 5.81 -10.85 3.65
CA ASP A 173 4.92 -10.52 2.55
C ASP A 173 4.34 -9.10 2.73
N HIS A 174 4.10 -8.64 3.96
CA HIS A 174 3.68 -7.26 4.21
C HIS A 174 4.76 -6.28 3.76
N GLN A 175 6.03 -6.56 4.08
CA GLN A 175 7.20 -5.78 3.62
C GLN A 175 7.27 -5.77 2.10
N PHE A 176 7.10 -6.94 1.49
CA PHE A 176 7.06 -7.07 0.04
C PHE A 176 5.94 -6.22 -0.57
N ALA A 177 4.73 -6.22 0.00
CA ALA A 177 3.61 -5.39 -0.46
C ALA A 177 3.98 -3.89 -0.47
N ARG A 178 4.64 -3.38 0.58
CA ARG A 178 5.10 -1.98 0.62
C ARG A 178 6.13 -1.67 -0.46
N CYS A 179 7.06 -2.58 -0.72
CA CYS A 179 8.01 -2.43 -1.83
C CYS A 179 7.29 -2.35 -3.18
N LEU A 180 6.31 -3.22 -3.43
CA LEU A 180 5.49 -3.20 -4.65
C LEU A 180 4.74 -1.87 -4.82
N ILE A 181 4.09 -1.38 -3.77
CA ILE A 181 3.35 -0.11 -3.79
C ILE A 181 4.32 1.05 -4.04
N ALA A 182 5.51 1.05 -3.42
CA ALA A 182 6.52 2.08 -3.63
C ALA A 182 7.07 2.08 -5.07
N GLU A 183 7.35 0.89 -5.64
CA GLU A 183 7.74 0.73 -7.04
C GLU A 183 6.66 1.27 -7.98
N LYS A 184 5.38 1.00 -7.67
CA LYS A 184 4.24 1.50 -8.45
C LYS A 184 4.12 3.02 -8.36
N LYS A 185 4.27 3.60 -7.17
CA LYS A 185 4.24 5.06 -6.95
C LYS A 185 5.36 5.75 -7.74
N ALA A 186 6.57 5.21 -7.74
CA ALA A 186 7.70 5.75 -8.49
C ALA A 186 7.46 5.76 -10.02
N LYS A 187 6.58 4.90 -10.54
CA LYS A 187 6.21 4.89 -11.98
C LYS A 187 5.07 5.86 -12.32
N LYS A 188 4.22 6.21 -11.33
CA LYS A 188 2.99 7.00 -11.52
C LYS A 188 2.81 8.00 -10.36
N ASP A 189 3.22 9.25 -10.56
CA ASP A 189 3.15 10.29 -9.52
C ASP A 189 1.71 10.61 -9.07
N ASN A 190 0.75 10.68 -10.01
CA ASN A 190 -0.67 10.88 -9.72
C ASN A 190 -1.43 9.55 -9.78
N ALA A 191 -1.49 8.83 -8.66
CA ALA A 191 -2.11 7.51 -8.57
C ALA A 191 -2.90 7.37 -7.26
N PRO A 192 -4.14 7.87 -7.19
CA PRO A 192 -4.96 7.86 -5.98
C PRO A 192 -5.13 6.47 -5.36
N LEU A 193 -5.32 5.43 -6.19
CA LEU A 193 -5.35 4.04 -5.72
C LEU A 193 -4.06 3.63 -5.00
N THR A 194 -2.90 3.95 -5.57
CA THR A 194 -1.60 3.63 -4.96
C THR A 194 -1.42 4.32 -3.62
N ASP A 195 -1.86 5.58 -3.50
CA ASP A 195 -1.81 6.34 -2.26
C ASP A 195 -2.73 5.73 -1.19
N ARG A 196 -3.95 5.34 -1.58
CA ARG A 196 -4.89 4.60 -0.71
C ARG A 196 -4.30 3.27 -0.24
N LEU A 197 -3.69 2.48 -1.12
CA LEU A 197 -3.06 1.21 -0.79
C LEU A 197 -1.86 1.40 0.16
N MET A 198 -1.03 2.41 -0.06
CA MET A 198 0.08 2.72 0.85
C MET A 198 -0.43 3.07 2.25
N ALA A 199 -1.46 3.91 2.34
CA ALA A 199 -2.09 4.27 3.62
C ALA A 199 -2.69 3.04 4.34
N GLN A 200 -3.33 2.14 3.61
CA GLN A 200 -3.85 0.88 4.16
C GLN A 200 -2.74 -0.06 4.65
N ALA A 201 -1.65 -0.20 3.88
CA ALA A 201 -0.50 -1.00 4.27
C ALA A 201 0.14 -0.46 5.55
N TRP A 202 0.35 0.85 5.64
CA TRP A 202 0.87 1.51 6.84
C TRP A 202 -0.06 1.35 8.04
N ARG A 203 -1.37 1.51 7.84
CA ARG A 203 -2.37 1.30 8.91
C ARG A 203 -2.30 -0.11 9.48
N LYS A 204 -2.25 -1.12 8.62
CA LYS A 204 -2.25 -2.53 9.03
C LYS A 204 -1.04 -2.91 9.89
N GLU A 205 0.07 -2.21 9.69
CA GLU A 205 1.31 -2.42 10.44
C GLU A 205 1.52 -1.43 11.60
N GLY A 206 0.54 -0.56 11.89
CA GLY A 206 0.66 0.42 12.97
C GLY A 206 1.62 1.58 12.68
N PHE A 207 1.82 1.91 11.40
CA PHE A 207 2.69 3.02 10.97
C PHE A 207 2.00 4.39 10.89
N LEU A 208 0.67 4.47 11.09
CA LEU A 208 -0.03 5.75 11.10
C LEU A 208 0.51 6.69 12.18
N LEU A 209 0.59 7.97 11.82
CA LEU A 209 0.91 9.04 12.77
C LEU A 209 -0.34 9.35 13.60
N SER A 210 -0.13 9.72 14.88
CA SER A 210 -1.21 10.14 15.78
C SER A 210 -1.83 11.50 15.42
N THR A 211 -1.14 12.31 14.61
CA THR A 211 -1.65 13.61 14.17
C THR A 211 -2.68 13.48 13.04
N THR A 212 -3.72 14.30 13.09
CA THR A 212 -4.64 14.52 11.95
C THR A 212 -4.25 15.74 11.11
N SER A 213 -3.18 16.45 11.48
CA SER A 213 -2.71 17.64 10.80
C SER A 213 -1.77 17.27 9.66
N ASN A 214 -2.19 17.57 8.42
CA ASN A 214 -1.36 17.38 7.23
C ASN A 214 -0.04 18.16 7.33
N GLU A 215 -0.08 19.37 7.90
CA GLU A 215 1.11 20.20 8.08
C GLU A 215 2.06 19.57 9.11
N ALA A 216 1.54 19.07 10.24
CA ALA A 216 2.37 18.39 11.24
C ALA A 216 3.01 17.11 10.68
N ALA A 217 2.25 16.28 9.96
CA ALA A 217 2.76 15.08 9.32
C ALA A 217 3.84 15.38 8.25
N LYS A 218 3.62 16.42 7.43
CA LYS A 218 4.58 16.86 6.42
C LYS A 218 5.88 17.36 7.06
N MET A 219 5.76 18.19 8.11
CA MET A 219 6.92 18.73 8.78
C MET A 219 7.67 17.66 9.59
N PHE A 220 6.97 16.65 10.13
CA PHE A 220 7.60 15.48 10.74
C PHE A 220 8.50 14.71 9.77
N ASP A 221 7.98 14.43 8.57
CA ASP A 221 8.74 13.75 7.51
C ASP A 221 9.94 14.60 7.07
N ALA A 222 9.76 15.92 6.91
CA ALA A 222 10.84 16.85 6.59
C ALA A 222 11.91 16.91 7.69
N SER A 223 11.52 16.99 8.97
CA SER A 223 12.45 16.96 10.10
C SER A 223 13.22 15.65 10.14
N LEU A 224 12.53 14.51 10.02
CA LEU A 224 13.17 13.19 10.03
C LEU A 224 14.14 13.00 8.85
N THR A 225 13.76 13.45 7.66
CA THR A 225 14.60 13.37 6.45
C THR A 225 15.89 14.17 6.62
N GLN A 226 15.79 15.42 7.07
CA GLN A 226 16.95 16.28 7.33
C GLN A 226 17.92 15.64 8.33
N VAL A 227 17.38 15.02 9.39
CA VAL A 227 18.17 14.32 10.42
C VAL A 227 18.87 13.09 9.85
N VAL A 228 18.13 12.22 9.18
CA VAL A 228 18.69 10.97 8.63
C VAL A 228 19.73 11.26 7.55
N ALA A 229 19.44 12.23 6.67
CA ALA A 229 20.30 12.58 5.57
C ALA A 229 21.43 13.55 5.97
N HIS A 230 21.47 14.02 7.22
CA HIS A 230 22.44 14.99 7.71
C HIS A 230 22.52 16.25 6.82
N LEU A 231 21.35 16.81 6.50
CA LEU A 231 21.21 17.99 5.65
C LEU A 231 20.28 19.02 6.29
N ASP A 232 20.41 20.27 5.87
CA ASP A 232 19.50 21.37 6.19
C ASP A 232 18.76 21.76 4.91
N ASP A 233 17.43 21.66 4.91
CA ASP A 233 16.59 21.87 3.73
C ASP A 233 15.96 23.28 3.74
N ASP A 234 16.55 24.17 2.94
CA ASP A 234 16.09 25.55 2.79
C ASP A 234 14.62 25.66 2.34
N SER A 235 14.09 24.67 1.62
CA SER A 235 12.70 24.70 1.13
C SER A 235 11.67 24.65 2.26
N VAL A 236 12.06 24.12 3.43
CA VAL A 236 11.25 24.12 4.65
C VAL A 236 11.77 25.08 5.71
N GLY A 237 12.79 25.90 5.40
CA GLY A 237 13.44 26.82 6.33
C GLY A 237 14.39 26.12 7.31
N GLY A 238 14.90 24.95 6.92
CA GLY A 238 15.80 24.15 7.72
C GLY A 238 15.15 23.36 8.84
N LEU A 239 15.97 22.60 9.57
CA LEU A 239 15.52 21.66 10.59
C LEU A 239 14.73 22.38 11.70
N GLN A 240 15.24 23.49 12.21
CA GLN A 240 14.60 24.24 13.30
C GLN A 240 13.21 24.76 12.91
N ASN A 241 13.05 25.25 11.68
CA ASN A 241 11.75 25.74 11.21
C ASN A 241 10.77 24.59 10.97
N SER A 242 11.24 23.45 10.43
CA SER A 242 10.39 22.27 10.26
C SER A 242 9.87 21.74 11.61
N VAL A 243 10.72 21.66 12.64
CA VAL A 243 10.30 21.21 13.97
C VAL A 243 9.32 22.21 14.61
N THR A 244 9.59 23.52 14.49
CA THR A 244 8.68 24.56 15.01
C THR A 244 7.30 24.45 14.36
N ARG A 245 7.23 24.44 13.03
CA ARG A 245 5.97 24.34 12.28
C ARG A 245 5.20 23.05 12.57
N MET A 246 5.92 21.93 12.77
CA MET A 246 5.31 20.66 13.16
C MET A 246 4.54 20.78 14.47
N LEU A 247 5.17 21.34 15.51
CA LEU A 247 4.58 21.45 16.85
C LEU A 247 3.51 22.56 16.93
N GLU A 248 3.63 23.62 16.14
CA GLU A 248 2.59 24.64 16.00
C GLU A 248 1.33 24.07 15.31
N ALA A 249 1.53 23.22 14.31
CA ALA A 249 0.44 22.60 13.55
C ALA A 249 -0.29 21.51 14.34
N ASP A 250 0.39 20.82 15.26
CA ASP A 250 -0.22 19.91 16.23
C ASP A 250 0.58 19.83 17.54
N PRO A 251 0.17 20.61 18.56
CA PRO A 251 0.84 20.62 19.87
C PRO A 251 0.73 19.31 20.66
N ASP A 252 -0.19 18.42 20.29
CA ASP A 252 -0.41 17.12 20.95
C ASP A 252 0.25 15.96 20.17
N PHE A 253 1.00 16.25 19.09
CA PHE A 253 1.61 15.22 18.26
C PHE A 253 2.79 14.52 18.96
N ALA A 254 2.54 13.31 19.46
CA ALA A 254 3.46 12.58 20.32
C ALA A 254 4.83 12.32 19.67
N LEU A 255 4.86 11.78 18.44
CA LEU A 255 6.13 11.54 17.74
C LEU A 255 6.85 12.85 17.40
N GLY A 256 6.11 13.93 17.16
CA GLY A 256 6.69 15.25 16.96
C GLY A 256 7.49 15.71 18.17
N HIS A 257 6.92 15.58 19.37
CA HIS A 257 7.63 15.89 20.62
C HIS A 257 8.80 14.96 20.90
N VAL A 258 8.70 13.68 20.53
CA VAL A 258 9.83 12.73 20.64
C VAL A 258 10.99 13.19 19.75
N VAL A 259 10.73 13.52 18.48
CA VAL A 259 11.76 14.03 17.57
C VAL A 259 12.32 15.36 18.07
N ALA A 260 11.46 16.30 18.47
CA ALA A 260 11.88 17.59 18.99
C ALA A 260 12.74 17.48 20.26
N SER A 261 12.50 16.46 21.10
CA SER A 261 13.28 16.23 22.31
C SER A 261 14.73 15.81 22.05
N ILE A 262 15.00 15.15 20.92
CA ILE A 262 16.35 14.80 20.49
C ILE A 262 17.17 16.06 20.17
N PHE A 263 16.51 17.16 19.79
CA PHE A 263 17.14 18.43 19.43
C PHE A 263 17.01 19.50 20.51
N GLU A 264 16.77 19.08 21.75
CA GLU A 264 16.70 19.97 22.92
C GLU A 264 15.67 21.12 22.78
N VAL A 265 14.63 20.92 21.98
CA VAL A 265 13.53 21.88 21.91
C VAL A 265 12.86 21.90 23.29
N LYS A 266 12.95 23.07 23.94
CA LYS A 266 12.58 23.26 25.33
C LYS A 266 11.19 22.69 25.64
N ASN A 267 11.09 21.93 26.73
CA ASN A 267 9.88 21.29 27.24
C ASN A 267 9.29 20.15 26.38
N SER A 268 9.85 19.79 25.21
CA SER A 268 9.26 18.73 24.35
C SER A 268 9.20 17.37 25.05
N MET A 269 10.24 17.02 25.83
CA MET A 269 10.24 15.78 26.61
C MET A 269 9.17 15.77 27.70
N ASP A 270 8.90 16.92 28.34
CA ASP A 270 7.86 17.05 29.37
C ASP A 270 6.47 16.90 28.76
N VAL A 271 6.25 17.46 27.56
CA VAL A 271 4.99 17.29 26.82
C VAL A 271 4.82 15.83 26.40
N ALA A 272 5.84 15.19 25.83
CA ALA A 272 5.80 13.76 25.49
C ALA A 272 5.50 12.88 26.72
N GLN A 273 6.13 13.16 27.87
CA GLN A 273 5.88 12.46 29.13
C GLN A 273 4.44 12.68 29.65
N SER A 274 3.89 13.89 29.48
CA SER A 274 2.50 14.22 29.81
C SER A 274 1.51 13.47 28.93
N LEU A 275 1.74 13.44 27.61
CA LEU A 275 0.93 12.68 26.65
C LEU A 275 0.97 11.17 26.98
N ALA A 276 2.16 10.64 27.28
CA ALA A 276 2.33 9.25 27.70
C ALA A 276 1.56 8.93 28.98
N SER A 277 1.63 9.79 29.99
CA SER A 277 0.92 9.61 31.27
C SER A 277 -0.60 9.64 31.13
N LYS A 278 -1.11 10.32 30.10
CA LYS A 278 -2.54 10.40 29.77
C LYS A 278 -3.02 9.24 28.88
N GLY A 279 -2.16 8.29 28.53
CA GLY A 279 -2.49 7.19 27.63
C GLY A 279 -2.76 7.63 26.19
N LYS A 280 -2.19 8.77 25.76
CA LYS A 280 -2.39 9.30 24.40
C LYS A 280 -1.41 8.72 23.35
N LEU A 281 -0.46 7.88 23.76
CA LEU A 281 0.52 7.26 22.86
C LEU A 281 0.10 5.84 22.52
N ASN A 282 0.24 5.45 21.25
CA ASN A 282 0.16 4.05 20.86
C ASN A 282 1.45 3.27 21.22
N ASP A 283 1.43 1.94 21.07
CA ASP A 283 2.55 1.07 21.44
C ASP A 283 3.88 1.47 20.77
N ARG A 284 3.84 1.82 19.48
CA ARG A 284 5.02 2.25 18.72
C ARG A 284 5.55 3.59 19.25
N GLU A 285 4.66 4.54 19.52
CA GLU A 285 5.04 5.85 20.04
C GLU A 285 5.64 5.74 21.44
N MET A 286 5.10 4.83 22.26
CA MET A 286 5.63 4.53 23.59
C MET A 286 7.06 3.95 23.50
N LEU A 287 7.34 3.09 22.53
CA LEU A 287 8.69 2.57 22.28
C LEU A 287 9.65 3.70 21.90
N HIS A 288 9.26 4.60 20.99
CA HIS A 288 10.08 5.75 20.59
C HIS A 288 10.30 6.73 21.75
N PHE A 289 9.26 7.02 22.53
CA PHE A 289 9.35 7.85 23.72
C PHE A 289 10.34 7.28 24.75
N ASN A 290 10.23 5.98 25.07
CA ASN A 290 11.14 5.33 26.00
C ASN A 290 12.59 5.33 25.50
N ALA A 291 12.80 5.13 24.19
CA ALA A 291 14.12 5.21 23.58
C ALA A 291 14.71 6.62 23.69
N ALA A 292 13.93 7.67 23.36
CA ALA A 292 14.38 9.05 23.49
C ALA A 292 14.66 9.44 24.95
N LYS A 293 13.84 8.98 25.89
CA LYS A 293 14.06 9.17 27.33
C LYS A 293 15.35 8.50 27.80
N ALA A 294 15.61 7.27 27.36
CA ALA A 294 16.84 6.56 27.68
C ALA A 294 18.07 7.27 27.08
N LEU A 295 17.96 7.75 25.84
CA LEU A 295 19.01 8.52 25.18
C LEU A 295 19.32 9.82 25.94
N ALA A 296 18.28 10.59 26.30
CA ALA A 296 18.45 11.83 27.06
C ALA A 296 19.07 11.59 28.45
N ALA A 297 18.66 10.52 29.13
CA ALA A 297 19.24 10.14 30.42
C ALA A 297 20.73 9.76 30.28
N GLY A 298 21.07 8.92 29.30
CA GLY A 298 22.46 8.53 29.03
C GLY A 298 23.33 9.72 28.62
N TYR A 299 22.81 10.62 27.79
CA TYR A 299 23.51 11.82 27.35
C TYR A 299 23.81 12.76 28.52
N LEU A 300 22.88 12.94 29.45
CA LEU A 300 23.07 13.75 30.65
C LEU A 300 24.17 13.19 31.56
N PHE A 301 24.18 11.88 31.81
CA PHE A 301 25.22 11.24 32.62
C PHE A 301 26.58 11.29 31.93
N GLY A 302 26.63 11.09 30.61
CA GLY A 302 27.84 11.20 29.80
C GLY A 302 28.41 12.61 29.78
N MET A 303 27.61 13.63 29.51
CA MET A 303 28.05 15.03 29.54
C MET A 303 28.49 15.49 30.93
N TYR A 304 27.77 15.07 31.96
CA TYR A 304 28.17 15.37 33.33
C TYR A 304 29.49 14.68 33.70
N ALA A 305 29.66 13.42 33.32
CA ALA A 305 30.91 12.70 33.49
C ALA A 305 32.06 13.38 32.74
N PHE A 306 31.85 13.80 31.50
CA PHE A 306 32.83 14.54 30.71
C PHE A 306 33.18 15.89 31.35
N GLY A 307 32.19 16.65 31.83
CA GLY A 307 32.45 17.90 32.57
C GLY A 307 33.23 17.68 33.87
N LEU A 308 32.98 16.58 34.58
CA LEU A 308 33.74 16.17 35.76
C LEU A 308 35.19 15.76 35.39
N GLU A 309 35.38 15.09 34.26
CA GLU A 309 36.70 14.75 33.72
C GLU A 309 37.51 16.02 33.41
N GLU A 310 36.93 16.97 32.67
CA GLU A 310 37.53 18.27 32.32
C GLU A 310 37.87 19.14 33.55
N THR A 311 37.21 18.88 34.69
CA THR A 311 37.45 19.58 35.96
C THR A 311 38.24 18.75 36.98
N ASN A 312 38.87 17.66 36.54
CA ASN A 312 39.76 16.77 37.31
C ASN A 312 39.08 15.97 38.45
N PHE A 313 37.75 15.78 38.40
CA PHE A 313 36.99 14.94 39.33
C PHE A 313 36.82 13.49 38.81
N TYR A 314 37.94 12.81 38.54
CA TYR A 314 37.95 11.56 37.79
C TYR A 314 37.15 10.38 38.40
N ARG A 315 37.18 10.21 39.72
CA ARG A 315 36.38 9.14 40.39
C ARG A 315 34.89 9.37 40.26
N GLU A 316 34.49 10.64 40.28
CA GLU A 316 33.09 11.02 40.22
C GLU A 316 32.62 10.97 38.76
N ALA A 317 33.47 11.36 37.81
CA ALA A 317 33.26 11.16 36.39
C ALA A 317 33.00 9.67 36.07
N GLU A 318 33.86 8.76 36.54
CA GLU A 318 33.69 7.32 36.33
C GLU A 318 32.37 6.80 36.92
N LYS A 319 32.01 7.25 38.13
CA LYS A 319 30.76 6.84 38.78
C LYS A 319 29.53 7.30 38.01
N GLN A 320 29.55 8.49 37.41
CA GLN A 320 28.44 8.99 36.59
C GLN A 320 28.40 8.32 35.22
N ALA A 321 29.55 8.08 34.58
CA ALA A 321 29.63 7.38 33.29
C ALA A 321 29.15 5.92 33.32
N ARG A 322 29.12 5.29 34.50
CA ARG A 322 28.64 3.92 34.71
C ARG A 322 27.14 3.80 35.03
N LYS A 323 26.40 4.92 35.12
CA LYS A 323 24.94 4.92 35.32
C LYS A 323 24.21 4.78 33.99
#